data_AF-A0A836RYT9-F1
#
_entry.id   AF-A0A836RYT9-F1
#
_cell.length_a   1.000
_cell.length_b   1.000
_cell.length_c   1.000
_cell.angle_alpha   90.00
_cell.angle_beta   90.00
_cell.angle_gamma   90.00
#
_symmetry.space_group_name_H-M   'P 1'
#
loop_
_entity.id
_entity.type
_entity.pdbx_description
1 polymer ?
#
loop_
_entity_poly.entity_id
_entity_poly.type
_entity_poly.pdbx_seq_one_letter_code
_entity_poly.pdbx_strand_id
1 'polypeptide(L)' 'YQVMPVSEEMGRQIMAGGNAIQLADQAAKEGIDDLRKSGLRKVRAGVIGLEELNRVTKD' A
#
# COMPACT_ATOMS: atom_id res chain seq x y z
N TYR A 1 3.69 -7.45 1.98
CA TYR A 1 2.34 -7.38 2.56
C TYR A 1 2.05 -5.91 2.78
N GLN A 2 0.83 -5.49 2.47
CA GLN A 2 0.31 -4.17 2.83
C GLN A 2 -0.62 -4.39 4.02
N VAL A 3 -0.30 -3.78 5.15
CA VAL A 3 -1.14 -3.84 6.35
C VAL A 3 -1.70 -2.46 6.55
N MET A 4 -3.00 -2.32 6.38
CA MET A 4 -3.70 -1.04 6.48
C MET A 4 -4.55 -1.07 7.76
N PRO A 5 -4.04 -0.60 8.91
CA PRO A 5 -4.88 -0.39 10.07
C PRO A 5 -5.97 0.64 9.73
N VAL A 6 -7.21 0.37 10.14
CA VAL A 6 -8.32 1.32 9.93
C VAL A 6 -8.18 2.44 10.95
N SER A 7 -7.53 3.52 10.54
CA SER A 7 -7.50 4.77 11.30
C SER A 7 -8.89 5.39 11.38
N GLU A 8 -9.09 6.35 12.29
CA GLU A 8 -10.35 7.08 12.40
C GLU A 8 -10.67 7.86 11.11
N GLU A 9 -9.65 8.42 10.47
CA GLU A 9 -9.78 9.17 9.22
C GLU A 9 -10.08 8.24 8.03
N MET A 10 -9.43 7.09 7.97
CA MET A 10 -9.73 6.02 7.01
C MET A 10 -11.17 5.53 7.18
N GLY A 11 -11.60 5.31 8.42
CA GLY A 11 -12.97 4.92 8.74
C GLY A 11 -14.00 5.95 8.28
N ARG A 12 -13.74 7.25 8.49
CA ARG A 12 -14.60 8.33 7.97
C ARG A 12 -14.69 8.30 6.45
N GLN A 13 -13.57 8.13 5.74
CA GLN A 13 -13.60 8.05 4.28
C GLN A 13 -14.37 6.83 3.78
N ILE A 14 -14.21 5.67 4.41
CA ILE A 14 -14.98 4.47 4.05
C ILE A 14 -16.48 4.71 4.25
N MET A 15 -16.87 5.28 5.41
CA MET A 15 -18.28 5.57 5.72
C MET A 15 -18.88 6.64 4.80
N ALA A 16 -18.06 7.55 4.27
CA ALA A 16 -18.45 8.54 3.27
C ALA A 16 -18.56 7.96 1.84
N GLY A 17 -18.30 6.65 1.65
CA GLY A 17 -18.31 6.02 0.34
C GLY A 17 -17.09 6.38 -0.52
N GLY A 18 -15.96 6.71 0.12
CA GLY A 18 -14.72 7.05 -0.55
C GLY A 18 -14.27 5.93 -1.50
N ASN A 19 -13.87 6.32 -2.71
CA ASN A 19 -13.40 5.38 -3.72
C ASN A 19 -11.95 4.93 -3.46
N ALA A 20 -11.50 3.92 -4.20
CA ALA A 20 -10.17 3.33 -4.03
C ALA A 20 -9.01 4.34 -4.12
N ILE A 21 -9.15 5.41 -4.93
CA ILE A 21 -8.12 6.45 -5.06
C ILE A 21 -8.06 7.29 -3.79
N GLN A 22 -9.21 7.70 -3.26
CA GLN A 22 -9.27 8.49 -2.03
C GLN A 22 -8.69 7.72 -0.83
N LEU A 23 -9.02 6.44 -0.73
CA LEU A 23 -8.46 5.55 0.31
C LEU A 23 -6.95 5.35 0.13
N ALA A 24 -6.46 5.23 -1.12
CA ALA A 24 -5.03 5.11 -1.40
C ALA A 24 -4.26 6.39 -1.04
N ASP A 25 -4.82 7.55 -1.35
CA ASP A 25 -4.26 8.85 -0.98
C ASP A 25 -4.21 9.01 0.55
N GLN A 26 -5.28 8.59 1.24
CA GLN A 26 -5.34 8.62 2.70
C GLN A 26 -4.30 7.67 3.31
N ALA A 27 -4.17 6.45 2.79
CA ALA A 27 -3.15 5.50 3.22
C ALA A 27 -1.73 6.04 3.02
N ALA A 28 -1.48 6.73 1.89
CA ALA A 28 -0.19 7.37 1.62
C ALA A 28 0.11 8.51 2.61
N LYS A 29 -0.90 9.34 2.95
CA LYS A 29 -0.76 10.39 3.97
C LYS A 29 -0.45 9.82 5.36
N GLU A 30 -1.01 8.66 5.67
CA GLU A 30 -0.77 7.94 6.92
C GLU A 30 0.57 7.17 6.93
N GLY A 31 1.35 7.25 5.85
CA GLY A 31 2.63 6.55 5.75
C GLY A 31 2.49 5.03 5.61
N ILE A 32 1.33 4.55 5.19
CA ILE A 32 1.10 3.13 4.97
C ILE A 32 1.77 2.73 3.66
N ASP A 33 2.79 1.89 3.77
CA ASP A 33 3.49 1.36 2.60
C ASP A 33 2.57 0.44 1.80
N ASP A 34 2.39 0.78 0.52
CA ASP A 34 1.75 -0.10 -0.44
C ASP A 34 2.56 -1.38 -0.69
N LEU A 35 1.92 -2.33 -1.38
CA LEU A 35 2.53 -3.63 -1.67
C LEU A 35 3.83 -3.50 -2.49
N ARG A 36 3.92 -2.52 -3.39
CA ARG A 36 5.07 -2.27 -4.26
C ARG A 36 6.24 -1.72 -3.48
N LYS A 37 6.06 -0.69 -2.64
CA LYS A 37 7.07 -0.14 -1.72
C LYS A 37 7.59 -1.20 -0.76
N SER A 38 6.68 -1.99 -0.20
CA SER A 38 7.05 -3.12 0.66
C SER A 38 7.88 -4.18 -0.09
N GLY A 39 7.57 -4.42 -1.36
CA GLY A 39 8.34 -5.28 -2.23
C GLY A 39 9.71 -4.70 -2.62
N LEU A 40 9.81 -3.40 -2.93
CA LEU A 40 11.06 -2.71 -3.23
C LEU A 40 12.02 -2.75 -2.02
N ARG A 41 11.51 -2.66 -0.80
CA ARG A 41 12.33 -2.86 0.41
C ARG A 41 12.92 -4.27 0.49
N LYS A 42 12.16 -5.29 0.11
CA LYS A 42 12.65 -6.69 0.05
C LYS A 42 13.69 -6.87 -1.06
N VAL A 43 13.51 -6.20 -2.20
CA VAL A 43 14.52 -6.16 -3.27
C VAL A 43 15.81 -5.52 -2.77
N ARG A 44 15.72 -4.36 -2.12
CA ARG A 44 16.88 -3.67 -1.54
C ARG A 44 17.60 -4.53 -0.50
N ALA A 45 16.87 -5.32 0.28
CA ALA A 45 17.42 -6.26 1.25
C ALA A 45 17.96 -7.57 0.63
N GLY A 46 17.88 -7.73 -0.70
CA GLY A 46 18.36 -8.92 -1.40
C GLY A 46 17.49 -10.17 -1.23
N VAL A 47 16.25 -10.03 -0.75
CA VAL A 47 15.35 -11.16 -0.45
C VAL A 47 14.63 -11.66 -1.71
N ILE A 48 14.27 -10.75 -2.62
CA ILE A 48 13.61 -11.06 -3.90
C ILE A 48 14.22 -10.22 -5.04
N GLY A 49 14.11 -10.67 -6.29
CA GLY A 49 14.52 -9.91 -7.47
C GLY A 49 13.49 -8.88 -7.92
N LEU A 50 13.91 -7.91 -8.76
CA LEU A 50 13.00 -6.94 -9.39
C LEU A 50 11.97 -7.60 -10.32
N GLU A 51 12.36 -8.67 -11.00
CA GLU A 51 11.47 -9.46 -11.85
C GLU A 51 10.33 -10.09 -11.04
N GLU A 52 10.67 -10.70 -9.91
CA GLU A 52 9.70 -11.30 -9.00
C GLU A 52 8.75 -10.25 -8.40
N LEU A 53 9.27 -9.07 -8.06
CA LEU A 53 8.45 -7.94 -7.60
C LEU A 53 7.42 -7.50 -8.65
N ASN A 54 7.86 -7.31 -9.90
CA ASN A 54 6.98 -6.89 -11.00
C ASN A 54 5.95 -7.98 -11.36
N ARG A 55 6.24 -9.26 -11.09
CA ARG A 55 5.28 -10.36 -11.28
C ARG A 55 4.14 -10.33 -10.27
N VAL A 56 4.42 -9.94 -9.02
CA VAL A 56 3.46 -10.03 -7.89
C VAL A 56 2.79 -8.70 -7.55
N THR A 57 3.22 -7.59 -8.16
CA THR A 57 2.60 -6.27 -8.00
C THR A 57 2.17 -5.74 -9.36
N LYS A 58 0.90 -5.33 -9.48
CA LYS A 58 0.39 -4.60 -10.64
C LYS A 58 0.25 -3.13 -10.22
N ASP A 59 0.75 -2.24 -11.07
CA ASP A 59 0.51 -0.80 -10.94
C ASP A 59 -0.97 -0.46 -11.20
#